data_AF-R9MKU4-F1
#
_entry.id   AF-R9MKU4-F1
#
_cell.length_a   1.000
_cell.length_b   1.000
_cell.length_c   1.000
_cell.angle_alpha   90.00
_cell.angle_beta   90.00
_cell.angle_gamma   90.00
#
_symmetry.space_group_name_H-M   'P 1'
#
loop_
_entity.id
_entity.type
_entity.pdbx_description
1 polymer ?
#
loop_
_entity_poly.entity_id
_entity_poly.type
_entity_poly.pdbx_seq_one_letter_code
_entity_poly.pdbx_strand_id
1 'polypeptide(L)'
;MHVNNKYSLSIGHMGRLRKQIIVGARNYHKYLVNKVFKLICEDGTEVCIRFHISDFKHMTGLYSNLDDVSFYQKCVSGNIGVGNINAKQKYNWNTLRVKGNYTEKIHELLYKDGKKTLLLESLVTNTYVFPYAVINNSNNMCVGFVSNINRARSLRKASSSVNSLSKKSIIAIFAKSSGDVKYDELVYISDLLNVYEKNETLLNQLSDSLQMRFLEIITRP
;
A
#
# COMPACT_ATOMS: atom_id res chain seq x y z
N MET A 1 -3.58 -13.55 24.14
CA MET A 1 -2.43 -13.75 23.23
C MET A 1 -1.17 -13.23 23.91
N HIS A 2 -0.19 -14.09 24.22
CA HIS A 2 1.10 -13.63 24.73
C HIS A 2 1.86 -12.86 23.65
N VAL A 3 2.04 -11.56 23.87
CA VAL A 3 2.87 -10.71 23.01
C VAL A 3 4.33 -11.06 23.32
N ASN A 4 4.94 -11.89 22.47
CA ASN A 4 6.31 -12.35 22.67
C ASN A 4 7.31 -11.20 22.37
N ASN A 5 7.57 -10.39 23.40
CA ASN A 5 8.36 -9.17 23.37
C ASN A 5 9.86 -9.46 23.52
N LYS A 6 10.44 -10.05 22.47
CA LYS A 6 11.78 -10.66 22.51
C LYS A 6 12.94 -9.66 22.38
N TYR A 7 12.74 -8.52 21.74
CA TYR A 7 13.85 -7.61 21.38
C TYR A 7 13.73 -6.24 22.06
N SER A 8 14.86 -5.68 22.46
CA SER A 8 14.93 -4.35 23.08
C SER A 8 15.51 -3.32 22.11
N LEU A 9 14.92 -2.13 22.06
CA LEU A 9 15.42 -1.00 21.27
C LEU A 9 16.16 0.00 22.17
N SER A 10 17.27 0.54 21.66
CA SER A 10 17.91 1.71 22.26
C SER A 10 17.12 2.97 21.96
N ILE A 11 17.39 4.05 22.71
CA ILE A 11 16.82 5.38 22.43
C ILE A 11 17.16 5.83 21.01
N GLY A 12 18.39 5.57 20.54
CA GLY A 12 18.81 5.87 19.17
C GLY A 12 17.99 5.12 18.11
N HIS A 13 17.70 3.82 18.34
CA HIS A 13 16.85 3.03 17.45
C HIS A 13 15.43 3.62 17.37
N MET A 14 14.84 3.94 18.52
CA MET A 14 13.49 4.51 18.58
C MET A 14 13.45 5.91 17.95
N GLY A 15 14.47 6.74 18.17
CA GLY A 15 14.60 8.05 17.55
C GLY A 15 14.68 7.98 16.02
N ARG A 16 15.37 6.96 15.48
CA ARG A 16 15.38 6.71 14.03
C ARG A 16 14.01 6.28 13.54
N LEU A 17 13.40 5.24 14.13
CA LEU A 17 12.09 4.73 13.72
C LEU A 17 11.01 5.81 13.78
N ARG A 18 11.05 6.68 14.80
CA ARG A 18 10.19 7.86 14.93
C ARG A 18 10.23 8.74 13.69
N LYS A 19 11.41 9.08 13.17
CA LYS A 19 11.55 9.90 11.95
C LYS A 19 10.89 9.19 10.76
N GLN A 20 11.11 7.88 10.64
CA GLN A 20 10.59 7.08 9.53
C GLN A 20 9.06 6.99 9.53
N ILE A 21 8.45 6.75 10.70
CA ILE A 21 7.00 6.67 10.80
C ILE A 21 6.31 8.03 10.63
N ILE A 22 6.95 9.15 10.99
CA ILE A 22 6.41 10.49 10.72
C ILE A 22 6.37 10.75 9.21
N VAL A 23 7.49 10.54 8.51
CA VAL A 23 7.56 10.70 7.05
C VAL A 23 6.60 9.75 6.36
N GLY A 24 6.63 8.47 6.76
CA GLY A 24 5.74 7.45 6.23
C GLY A 24 4.26 7.75 6.46
N ALA A 25 3.87 8.26 7.63
CA ALA A 25 2.47 8.60 7.91
C ALA A 25 1.99 9.77 7.04
N ARG A 26 2.82 10.79 6.84
CA ARG A 26 2.51 11.92 5.97
C ARG A 26 2.34 11.49 4.51
N ASN A 27 3.24 10.63 4.02
CA ASN A 27 3.12 10.05 2.68
C ASN A 27 1.87 9.15 2.57
N TYR A 28 1.62 8.31 3.56
CA TYR A 28 0.42 7.47 3.63
C TYR A 28 -0.87 8.31 3.60
N HIS A 29 -0.91 9.39 4.39
CA HIS A 29 -2.02 10.33 4.43
C HIS A 29 -2.27 11.00 3.08
N LYS A 30 -1.22 11.59 2.50
CA LYS A 30 -1.31 12.39 1.27
C LYS A 30 -1.69 11.55 0.04
N TYR A 31 -1.11 10.36 -0.09
CA TYR A 31 -1.19 9.59 -1.33
C TYR A 31 -2.20 8.45 -1.28
N LEU A 32 -2.48 7.85 -0.11
CA LEU A 32 -3.16 6.56 -0.03
C LEU A 32 -4.49 6.60 0.75
N VAL A 33 -4.55 7.35 1.85
CA VAL A 33 -5.75 7.43 2.70
C VAL A 33 -6.89 8.16 1.98
N ASN A 34 -8.12 7.79 2.34
CA ASN A 34 -9.36 8.32 1.77
C ASN A 34 -9.54 8.02 0.27
N LYS A 35 -8.75 7.10 -0.30
CA LYS A 35 -8.85 6.70 -1.70
C LYS A 35 -9.28 5.24 -1.87
N VAL A 36 -9.99 4.99 -2.98
CA VAL A 36 -10.21 3.66 -3.53
C VAL A 36 -9.40 3.55 -4.81
N PHE A 37 -8.50 2.56 -4.88
CA PHE A 37 -7.69 2.31 -6.06
C PHE A 37 -8.25 1.13 -6.83
N LYS A 38 -8.55 1.31 -8.11
CA LYS A 38 -8.92 0.23 -9.03
C LYS A 38 -7.69 -0.23 -9.80
N LEU A 39 -7.33 -1.49 -9.62
CA LEU A 39 -6.27 -2.16 -10.34
C LEU A 39 -6.90 -2.94 -11.49
N ILE A 40 -6.38 -2.78 -12.70
CA ILE A 40 -6.78 -3.54 -13.88
C ILE A 40 -5.58 -4.34 -14.36
N CYS A 41 -5.77 -5.63 -14.57
CA CYS A 41 -4.71 -6.55 -14.99
C CYS A 41 -4.85 -6.97 -16.46
N GLU A 42 -3.75 -7.48 -17.02
CA GLU A 42 -3.64 -7.87 -18.44
C GLU A 42 -4.63 -8.95 -18.88
N ASP A 43 -5.15 -9.74 -17.94
CA ASP A 43 -6.15 -10.80 -18.16
C ASP A 43 -7.60 -10.31 -17.95
N GLY A 44 -7.82 -9.01 -17.77
CA GLY A 44 -9.12 -8.41 -17.49
C GLY A 44 -9.53 -8.44 -16.01
N THR A 45 -8.69 -8.96 -15.10
CA THR A 45 -8.97 -8.95 -13.67
C THR A 45 -9.03 -7.53 -13.12
N GLU A 46 -10.10 -7.20 -12.40
CA GLU A 46 -10.28 -5.92 -11.73
C GLU A 46 -10.34 -6.09 -10.21
N VAL A 47 -9.51 -5.35 -9.48
CA VAL A 47 -9.49 -5.38 -8.00
C VAL A 47 -9.48 -3.97 -7.44
N CYS A 48 -10.39 -3.69 -6.51
CA CYS A 48 -10.31 -2.47 -5.70
C CYS A 48 -9.51 -2.73 -4.43
N ILE A 49 -8.59 -1.82 -4.08
CA ILE A 49 -7.82 -1.86 -2.82
C ILE A 49 -7.93 -0.53 -2.05
N ARG A 50 -7.79 -0.58 -0.72
CA ARG A 50 -7.97 0.58 0.17
C ARG A 50 -6.92 0.65 1.27
N PHE A 51 -6.64 1.88 1.72
CA PHE A 51 -5.73 2.17 2.82
C PHE A 51 -6.45 2.96 3.92
N HIS A 52 -6.47 2.42 5.14
CA HIS A 52 -7.16 3.03 6.27
C HIS A 52 -6.18 3.48 7.35
N ILE A 53 -6.52 4.58 8.03
CA ILE A 53 -5.68 5.15 9.08
C ILE A 53 -5.40 4.16 10.21
N SER A 54 -6.37 3.31 10.56
CA SER A 54 -6.27 2.27 11.58
C SER A 54 -5.32 1.13 11.21
N ASP A 55 -4.91 1.02 9.95
CA ASP A 55 -3.97 -0.02 9.51
C ASP A 55 -2.52 0.47 9.46
N PHE A 56 -2.29 1.78 9.54
CA PHE A 56 -0.95 2.34 9.41
C PHE A 56 0.04 1.76 10.44
N LYS A 57 -0.38 1.69 11.72
CA LYS A 57 0.47 1.13 12.78
C LYS A 57 0.88 -0.32 12.49
N HIS A 58 -0.03 -1.14 11.98
CA HIS A 58 0.25 -2.52 11.60
C HIS A 58 1.31 -2.62 10.48
N MET A 59 1.30 -1.69 9.52
CA MET A 59 2.30 -1.64 8.44
C MET A 59 3.72 -1.41 8.99
N THR A 60 3.85 -0.58 10.02
CA THR A 60 5.15 -0.29 10.66
C THR A 60 5.75 -1.49 11.40
N GLY A 61 4.90 -2.40 11.90
CA GLY A 61 5.32 -3.51 12.75
C GLY A 61 5.78 -3.12 14.16
N LEU A 62 5.57 -1.86 14.56
CA LEU A 62 5.94 -1.36 15.88
C LEU A 62 4.85 -1.63 16.92
N TYR A 63 5.31 -2.01 18.11
CA TYR A 63 4.52 -1.88 19.33
C TYR A 63 4.65 -0.46 19.88
N SER A 64 3.50 0.05 20.30
CA SER A 64 3.30 1.38 20.85
C SER A 64 2.26 1.27 21.96
N ASN A 65 2.36 2.16 22.95
CA ASN A 65 1.36 2.33 23.99
C ASN A 65 0.12 3.11 23.52
N LEU A 66 0.05 3.50 22.25
CA LEU A 66 -1.09 4.15 21.63
C LEU A 66 -1.96 3.12 20.88
N ASP A 67 -3.27 3.36 20.83
CA ASP A 67 -4.15 2.71 19.87
C ASP A 67 -3.78 3.12 18.42
N ASP A 68 -4.34 2.41 17.45
CA ASP A 68 -3.91 2.54 16.05
C ASP A 68 -4.25 3.91 15.45
N VAL A 69 -5.38 4.52 15.84
CA VAL A 69 -5.81 5.83 15.35
C VAL A 69 -4.97 6.94 15.97
N SER A 70 -4.80 6.92 17.29
CA SER A 70 -3.95 7.89 18.00
C SER A 70 -2.49 7.82 17.54
N PHE A 71 -1.98 6.60 17.30
CA PHE A 71 -0.64 6.41 16.74
C PHE A 71 -0.49 7.10 15.39
N TYR A 72 -1.43 6.85 14.48
CA TYR A 72 -1.41 7.46 13.16
C TYR A 72 -1.50 8.99 13.23
N GLN A 73 -2.47 9.55 13.97
CA GLN A 73 -2.67 10.99 14.08
C GLN A 73 -1.43 11.72 14.62
N LYS A 74 -0.81 11.18 15.68
CA LYS A 74 0.44 11.72 16.23
C LYS A 74 1.61 11.60 15.26
N CYS A 75 1.66 10.56 14.43
CA CYS A 75 2.68 10.45 13.38
C CYS A 75 2.49 11.51 12.29
N VAL A 76 1.26 11.69 11.78
CA VAL A 76 0.95 12.68 10.74
C VAL A 76 1.29 14.09 11.23
N SER A 77 0.88 14.43 12.46
CA SER A 77 1.15 15.74 13.05
C SER A 77 2.62 15.95 13.42
N GLY A 78 3.42 14.88 13.51
CA GLY A 78 4.83 14.92 13.95
C GLY A 78 5.03 14.92 15.47
N ASN A 79 3.94 14.81 16.25
CA ASN A 79 3.94 14.91 17.70
C ASN A 79 4.14 13.56 18.41
N ILE A 80 4.30 12.46 17.68
CA ILE A 80 4.65 11.17 18.29
C ILE A 80 6.02 11.28 18.98
N GLY A 81 6.10 10.95 20.27
CA GLY A 81 7.33 10.94 21.04
C GLY A 81 8.04 9.59 20.99
N VAL A 82 9.32 9.55 21.35
CA VAL A 82 10.07 8.28 21.51
C VAL A 82 9.41 7.41 22.59
N GLY A 83 8.91 8.01 23.68
CA GLY A 83 8.18 7.31 24.73
C GLY A 83 6.84 6.70 24.29
N ASN A 84 6.35 7.01 23.08
CA ASN A 84 5.19 6.33 22.52
C ASN A 84 5.55 5.03 21.79
N ILE A 85 6.84 4.78 21.51
CA ILE A 85 7.32 3.54 20.92
C ILE A 85 7.79 2.64 22.06
N ASN A 86 7.26 1.43 22.14
CA ASN A 86 7.64 0.53 23.22
C ASN A 86 9.11 0.09 23.04
N ALA A 87 9.90 0.14 24.11
CA ALA A 87 11.29 -0.33 24.05
C ALA A 87 11.36 -1.84 23.76
N LYS A 88 10.36 -2.60 24.21
CA LYS A 88 10.22 -4.03 23.95
C LYS A 88 9.36 -4.29 22.71
N GLN A 89 9.90 -5.03 21.75
CA GLN A 89 9.33 -5.25 20.43
C GLN A 89 9.30 -6.74 20.07
N LYS A 90 8.36 -7.11 19.19
CA LYS A 90 8.31 -8.45 18.58
C LYS A 90 9.47 -8.70 17.61
N TYR A 91 9.85 -7.68 16.85
CA TYR A 91 10.86 -7.77 15.80
C TYR A 91 12.18 -7.13 16.26
N ASN A 92 13.30 -7.68 15.79
CA ASN A 92 14.62 -7.11 16.06
C ASN A 92 14.83 -5.78 15.32
N TRP A 93 15.90 -5.07 15.69
CA TRP A 93 16.25 -3.78 15.10
C TRP A 93 16.37 -3.84 13.56
N ASN A 94 17.02 -4.85 13.00
CA ASN A 94 17.23 -4.93 11.56
C ASN A 94 15.91 -5.05 10.80
N THR A 95 14.99 -5.90 11.27
CA THR A 95 13.65 -6.04 10.70
C THR A 95 12.84 -4.75 10.81
N LEU A 96 12.86 -4.08 11.97
CA LEU A 96 12.13 -2.82 12.17
C LEU A 96 12.71 -1.68 11.33
N ARG A 97 14.05 -1.59 11.22
CA ARG A 97 14.73 -0.62 10.35
C ARG A 97 14.33 -0.79 8.89
N VAL A 98 14.31 -2.02 8.40
CA VAL A 98 13.89 -2.34 7.03
C VAL A 98 12.41 -1.99 6.82
N LYS A 99 11.52 -2.36 7.76
CA LYS A 99 10.10 -1.96 7.71
C LYS A 99 9.91 -0.44 7.76
N GLY A 100 10.71 0.26 8.55
CA GLY A 100 10.73 1.73 8.62
C GLY A 100 11.05 2.33 7.24
N ASN A 101 12.11 1.85 6.59
CA ASN A 101 12.47 2.30 5.24
C ASN A 101 11.34 2.09 4.22
N TYR A 102 10.64 0.96 4.27
CA TYR A 102 9.49 0.70 3.39
C TYR A 102 8.28 1.57 3.74
N THR A 103 8.06 1.86 5.03
CA THR A 103 6.95 2.70 5.49
C THR A 103 7.13 4.14 4.98
N GLU A 104 8.35 4.69 5.01
CA GLU A 104 8.66 6.02 4.44
C GLU A 104 8.25 6.13 2.96
N LYS A 105 8.42 5.03 2.22
CA LYS A 105 8.23 4.94 0.78
C LYS A 105 6.93 4.25 0.37
N ILE A 106 5.98 4.06 1.29
CA ILE A 106 4.80 3.22 1.02
C ILE A 106 3.96 3.68 -0.18
N HIS A 107 3.89 4.99 -0.43
CA HIS A 107 3.22 5.57 -1.60
C HIS A 107 3.86 5.12 -2.93
N GLU A 108 5.17 4.85 -2.93
CA GLU A 108 5.90 4.39 -4.11
C GLU A 108 5.43 3.01 -4.61
N LEU A 109 4.67 2.24 -3.79
CA LEU A 109 4.09 0.97 -4.18
C LEU A 109 3.21 1.10 -5.43
N LEU A 110 2.42 2.17 -5.53
CA LEU A 110 1.50 2.42 -6.64
C LEU A 110 2.02 3.49 -7.60
N TYR A 111 2.79 4.47 -7.09
CA TYR A 111 3.10 5.70 -7.83
C TYR A 111 4.49 5.75 -8.50
N LYS A 112 5.45 4.87 -8.19
CA LYS A 112 6.86 5.07 -8.62
C LYS A 112 7.36 4.17 -9.75
N ASP A 113 6.68 3.08 -10.06
CA ASP A 113 7.05 2.17 -11.17
C ASP A 113 5.92 1.16 -11.41
N GLY A 114 4.84 1.60 -12.08
CA GLY A 114 3.68 0.75 -12.31
C GLY A 114 4.00 -0.50 -13.13
N LYS A 115 4.97 -0.42 -14.07
CA LYS A 115 5.41 -1.54 -14.91
C LYS A 115 6.01 -2.70 -14.12
N LYS A 116 6.56 -2.42 -12.93
CA LYS A 116 7.13 -3.43 -12.02
C LYS A 116 6.20 -3.75 -10.85
N THR A 117 4.98 -3.25 -10.89
CA THR A 117 3.94 -3.48 -9.89
C THR A 117 2.99 -4.57 -10.38
N LEU A 118 2.81 -5.61 -9.58
CA LEU A 118 2.05 -6.80 -9.94
C LEU A 118 0.99 -7.07 -8.87
N LEU A 119 -0.14 -7.65 -9.29
CA LEU A 119 -1.16 -8.18 -8.40
C LEU A 119 -0.85 -9.66 -8.13
N LEU A 120 -0.86 -10.06 -6.87
CA LEU A 120 -0.78 -11.45 -6.44
C LEU A 120 -2.14 -11.89 -5.91
N GLU A 121 -2.62 -13.04 -6.35
CA GLU A 121 -3.82 -13.67 -5.79
C GLU A 121 -3.43 -14.78 -4.82
N SER A 122 -4.12 -14.85 -3.68
CA SER A 122 -3.90 -15.83 -2.63
C SER A 122 -2.42 -15.91 -2.20
N LEU A 123 -1.85 -14.79 -1.74
CA LEU A 123 -0.49 -14.76 -1.18
C LEU A 123 -0.46 -15.51 0.16
N VAL A 124 0.19 -16.67 0.16
CA VAL A 124 0.34 -17.53 1.33
C VAL A 124 1.55 -17.09 2.16
N THR A 125 1.31 -16.91 3.46
CA THR A 125 2.36 -16.67 4.45
C THR A 125 2.19 -17.63 5.61
N ASN A 126 3.23 -17.77 6.45
CA ASN A 126 3.20 -18.66 7.61
C ASN A 126 2.06 -18.38 8.61
N THR A 127 1.45 -17.19 8.55
CA THR A 127 0.44 -16.77 9.53
C THR A 127 -0.92 -16.45 8.91
N TYR A 128 -0.99 -16.27 7.59
CA TYR A 128 -2.18 -15.76 6.92
C TYR A 128 -2.11 -15.95 5.41
N VAL A 129 -3.26 -16.18 4.78
CA VAL A 129 -3.41 -16.15 3.31
C VAL A 129 -4.13 -14.87 2.93
N PHE A 130 -3.42 -13.96 2.25
CA PHE A 130 -4.02 -12.71 1.76
C PHE A 130 -4.74 -12.97 0.44
N PRO A 131 -6.05 -12.68 0.32
CA PRO A 131 -6.77 -12.84 -0.94
C PRO A 131 -6.09 -12.11 -2.09
N TYR A 132 -5.62 -10.89 -1.82
CA TYR A 132 -4.83 -10.11 -2.75
C TYR A 132 -3.59 -9.52 -2.06
N ALA A 133 -2.52 -9.37 -2.82
CA ALA A 133 -1.37 -8.55 -2.46
C ALA A 133 -0.87 -7.75 -3.66
N VAL A 134 -0.34 -6.57 -3.43
CA VAL A 134 0.36 -5.79 -4.46
C VAL A 134 1.84 -5.84 -4.16
N ILE A 135 2.64 -6.20 -5.17
CA ILE A 135 4.09 -6.33 -5.06
C ILE A 135 4.77 -5.39 -6.05
N ASN A 136 5.77 -4.63 -5.58
CA ASN A 136 6.64 -3.83 -6.42
C ASN A 136 8.09 -4.32 -6.23
N ASN A 137 8.65 -4.91 -7.30
CA ASN A 137 9.97 -5.52 -7.23
C ASN A 137 11.10 -4.47 -7.18
N SER A 138 10.94 -3.33 -7.86
CA SER A 138 11.94 -2.25 -7.91
C SER A 138 12.24 -1.69 -6.52
N ASN A 139 11.20 -1.48 -5.70
CA ASN A 139 11.34 -0.98 -4.32
C ASN A 139 11.34 -2.11 -3.26
N ASN A 140 11.28 -3.36 -3.69
CA ASN A 140 11.26 -4.56 -2.85
C ASN A 140 10.14 -4.55 -1.79
N MET A 141 8.97 -4.01 -2.14
CA MET A 141 7.81 -3.88 -1.25
C MET A 141 6.67 -4.79 -1.68
N CYS A 142 5.95 -5.35 -0.69
CA CYS A 142 4.71 -6.06 -0.90
C CYS A 142 3.70 -5.68 0.18
N VAL A 143 2.46 -5.39 -0.20
CA VAL A 143 1.36 -5.12 0.72
C VAL A 143 0.29 -6.19 0.55
N GLY A 144 0.02 -6.92 1.63
CA GLY A 144 -1.11 -7.85 1.70
C GLY A 144 -2.39 -7.14 2.12
N PHE A 145 -3.49 -7.45 1.42
CA PHE A 145 -4.82 -6.91 1.65
C PHE A 145 -5.74 -7.97 2.26
N VAL A 146 -6.65 -7.54 3.12
CA VAL A 146 -7.58 -8.43 3.86
C VAL A 146 -9.01 -7.92 3.75
N SER A 147 -9.96 -8.74 4.24
CA SER A 147 -11.41 -8.49 4.21
C SER A 147 -12.00 -8.40 2.79
N ASN A 148 -13.33 -8.32 2.71
CA ASN A 148 -14.06 -8.14 1.46
C ASN A 148 -13.80 -6.79 0.77
N ILE A 149 -13.31 -5.79 1.51
CA ILE A 149 -12.99 -4.46 0.96
C ILE A 149 -11.52 -4.29 0.56
N ASN A 150 -10.71 -5.35 0.66
CA ASN A 150 -9.28 -5.35 0.37
C ASN A 150 -8.55 -4.16 1.03
N ARG A 151 -8.65 -4.07 2.35
CA ARG A 151 -7.89 -3.08 3.14
C ARG A 151 -6.46 -3.56 3.36
N ALA A 152 -5.49 -2.65 3.20
CA ALA A 152 -4.08 -2.93 3.44
C ALA A 152 -3.84 -3.36 4.89
N ARG A 153 -3.08 -4.43 5.11
CA ARG A 153 -2.87 -4.96 6.48
C ARG A 153 -1.42 -5.27 6.83
N SER A 154 -0.60 -5.63 5.85
CA SER A 154 0.77 -6.08 6.11
C SER A 154 1.75 -5.58 5.06
N LEU A 155 2.72 -4.76 5.48
CA LEU A 155 3.88 -4.37 4.68
C LEU A 155 5.00 -5.42 4.83
N ARG A 156 5.46 -5.95 3.70
CA ARG A 156 6.41 -7.06 3.60
C ARG A 156 7.48 -6.75 2.56
N LYS A 157 8.56 -7.53 2.59
CA LYS A 157 9.61 -7.52 1.56
C LYS A 157 9.12 -8.33 0.35
N ALA A 158 9.24 -7.76 -0.85
CA ALA A 158 8.83 -8.41 -2.10
C ALA A 158 9.57 -9.74 -2.33
N SER A 159 10.89 -9.75 -2.11
CA SER A 159 11.74 -10.92 -2.35
C SER A 159 11.38 -12.15 -1.49
N SER A 160 10.57 -11.98 -0.44
CA SER A 160 10.08 -13.07 0.43
C SER A 160 8.57 -13.25 0.35
N SER A 161 7.90 -12.60 -0.59
CA SER A 161 6.44 -12.61 -0.75
C SER A 161 6.06 -13.10 -2.15
N VAL A 162 6.50 -14.33 -2.48
CA VAL A 162 6.40 -14.91 -3.83
C VAL A 162 5.48 -16.13 -3.92
N ASN A 163 5.05 -16.68 -2.78
CA ASN A 163 4.18 -17.85 -2.74
C ASN A 163 2.71 -17.42 -2.92
N SER A 164 2.27 -17.32 -4.17
CA SER A 164 0.90 -16.93 -4.55
C SER A 164 0.34 -17.91 -5.58
N LEU A 165 -0.98 -18.02 -5.64
CA LEU A 165 -1.68 -18.85 -6.64
C LEU A 165 -1.43 -18.32 -8.06
N SER A 166 -1.52 -17.00 -8.22
CA SER A 166 -1.29 -16.33 -9.50
C SER A 166 -0.58 -15.00 -9.30
N LYS A 167 0.02 -14.51 -10.39
CA LYS A 167 0.71 -13.23 -10.46
C LYS A 167 0.33 -12.57 -11.79
N LYS A 168 -0.24 -11.37 -11.72
CA LYS A 168 -0.82 -10.67 -12.86
C LYS A 168 -0.15 -9.32 -13.05
N SER A 169 0.17 -8.96 -14.30
CA SER A 169 0.65 -7.61 -14.59
C SER A 169 -0.48 -6.62 -14.46
N ILE A 170 -0.25 -5.56 -13.68
CA ILE A 170 -1.18 -4.43 -13.61
C ILE A 170 -0.90 -3.56 -14.83
N ILE A 171 -1.95 -3.25 -15.58
CA ILE A 171 -1.88 -2.45 -16.81
C ILE A 171 -2.53 -1.07 -16.64
N ALA A 172 -3.35 -0.86 -15.62
CA ALA A 172 -3.78 0.47 -15.18
C ALA A 172 -4.13 0.51 -13.70
N ILE A 173 -3.98 1.70 -13.13
CA ILE A 173 -4.41 2.04 -11.78
C ILE A 173 -5.16 3.36 -11.84
N PHE A 174 -6.42 3.33 -11.40
CA PHE A 174 -7.24 4.52 -11.22
C PHE A 174 -7.49 4.75 -9.74
N ALA A 175 -7.68 6.01 -9.33
CA ALA A 175 -8.05 6.35 -7.97
C ALA A 175 -9.21 7.34 -7.93
N LYS A 176 -9.94 7.29 -6.82
CA LYS A 176 -11.04 8.21 -6.48
C LYS A 176 -11.09 8.41 -4.97
N SER A 177 -11.71 9.49 -4.51
CA SER A 177 -12.01 9.61 -3.08
C SER A 177 -13.06 8.57 -2.67
N SER A 178 -13.06 8.16 -1.40
CA SER A 178 -13.93 7.08 -0.92
C SER A 178 -15.43 7.42 -0.97
N GLY A 179 -15.78 8.70 -1.03
CA GLY A 179 -17.16 9.17 -1.20
C GLY A 179 -17.58 9.39 -2.65
N ASP A 180 -16.65 9.36 -3.60
CA ASP A 180 -16.95 9.70 -4.99
C ASP A 180 -17.47 8.47 -5.75
N VAL A 181 -18.29 8.70 -6.75
CA VAL A 181 -18.82 7.63 -7.62
C VAL A 181 -17.80 7.26 -8.70
N LYS A 182 -17.28 8.28 -9.40
CA LYS A 182 -16.37 8.14 -10.54
C LYS A 182 -14.89 8.25 -10.15
N TYR A 183 -14.01 7.64 -10.95
CA TYR A 183 -12.56 7.79 -10.87
C TYR A 183 -12.10 9.06 -11.57
N ASP A 184 -11.31 9.87 -10.88
CA ASP A 184 -10.85 11.18 -11.34
C ASP A 184 -9.31 11.29 -11.40
N GLU A 185 -8.60 10.29 -10.89
CA GLU A 185 -7.14 10.21 -10.91
C GLU A 185 -6.64 8.99 -11.70
N LEU A 186 -5.79 9.23 -12.70
CA LEU A 186 -4.97 8.19 -13.35
C LEU A 186 -3.64 8.08 -12.61
N VAL A 187 -3.43 6.97 -11.89
CA VAL A 187 -2.20 6.69 -11.14
C VAL A 187 -1.16 6.01 -12.02
N TYR A 188 -1.58 5.08 -12.87
CA TYR A 188 -0.70 4.36 -13.78
C TYR A 188 -1.47 3.85 -15.00
N ILE A 189 -0.81 3.83 -16.16
CA ILE A 189 -1.24 3.12 -17.37
C ILE A 189 -0.02 2.52 -18.07
N SER A 190 -0.14 1.30 -18.57
CA SER A 190 0.89 0.64 -19.37
C SER A 190 0.72 0.92 -20.86
N ASP A 191 1.81 0.79 -21.62
CA ASP A 191 1.83 0.93 -23.09
C ASP A 191 1.06 -0.19 -23.83
N LEU A 192 0.49 -1.18 -23.12
CA LEU A 192 -0.36 -2.25 -23.67
C LEU A 192 -1.77 -1.72 -24.00
N LEU A 193 -1.84 -0.68 -24.83
CA LEU A 193 -3.04 0.08 -25.19
C LEU A 193 -4.18 -0.81 -25.72
N ASN A 194 -3.84 -1.88 -26.42
CA ASN A 194 -4.78 -2.77 -27.12
C ASN A 194 -5.77 -3.53 -26.19
N VAL A 195 -5.55 -3.52 -24.87
CA VAL A 195 -6.47 -4.19 -23.90
C VAL A 195 -7.68 -3.32 -23.58
N TYR A 196 -7.62 -2.00 -23.83
CA TYR A 196 -8.61 -1.04 -23.33
C TYR A 196 -9.58 -0.49 -24.36
N GLU A 197 -9.33 -0.70 -25.65
CA GLU A 197 -10.00 0.02 -26.73
C GLU A 197 -11.52 -0.14 -26.78
N LYS A 198 -12.13 -1.05 -25.99
CA LYS A 198 -13.58 -1.31 -26.00
C LYS A 198 -14.22 -1.64 -24.65
N ASN A 199 -13.65 -1.21 -23.52
CA ASN A 199 -14.32 -1.43 -22.21
C ASN A 199 -15.23 -0.25 -21.84
N GLU A 200 -16.43 -0.21 -22.42
CA GLU A 200 -17.45 0.82 -22.12
C GLU A 200 -17.79 0.89 -20.63
N THR A 201 -17.77 -0.26 -19.94
CA THR A 201 -18.03 -0.32 -18.50
C THR A 201 -16.96 0.42 -17.70
N LEU A 202 -15.69 0.33 -18.11
CA LEU A 202 -14.61 1.10 -17.49
C LEU A 202 -14.77 2.59 -17.75
N LEU A 203 -15.04 3.00 -18.99
CA LEU A 203 -15.21 4.41 -19.36
C LEU A 203 -16.31 5.07 -18.52
N ASN A 204 -17.44 4.39 -18.34
CA ASN A 204 -18.57 4.88 -17.51
C ASN A 204 -18.21 5.10 -16.03
N GLN A 205 -17.13 4.47 -15.54
CA GLN A 205 -16.64 4.65 -14.18
C GLN A 205 -15.65 5.81 -14.04
N LEU A 206 -15.11 6.35 -15.14
CA LEU A 206 -14.17 7.48 -15.12
C LEU A 206 -14.94 8.81 -15.18
N SER A 207 -14.40 9.87 -14.56
CA SER A 207 -14.87 11.24 -14.72
C SER A 207 -14.68 11.70 -16.17
N ASP A 208 -15.50 12.63 -16.63
CA ASP A 208 -15.47 13.04 -18.04
C ASP A 208 -14.09 13.64 -18.42
N SER A 209 -13.46 14.38 -17.50
CA SER A 209 -12.10 14.88 -17.67
C SER A 209 -11.05 13.75 -17.77
N LEU A 210 -11.21 12.70 -16.98
CA LEU A 210 -10.31 11.55 -17.01
C LEU A 210 -10.54 10.67 -18.23
N GLN A 211 -11.80 10.52 -18.68
CA GLN A 211 -12.13 9.82 -19.92
C GLN A 211 -11.44 10.48 -21.10
N MET A 212 -11.56 11.81 -21.24
CA MET A 212 -10.90 12.55 -22.33
C MET A 212 -9.39 12.34 -22.31
N ARG A 213 -8.75 12.49 -21.15
CA ARG A 213 -7.31 12.24 -21.00
C ARG A 213 -6.92 10.80 -21.29
N PHE A 214 -7.74 9.83 -20.88
CA PHE A 214 -7.49 8.41 -21.13
C PHE A 214 -7.60 8.10 -22.63
N LEU A 215 -8.65 8.58 -23.29
CA LEU A 215 -8.82 8.47 -24.73
C LEU A 215 -7.63 9.09 -25.48
N GLU A 216 -7.21 10.30 -25.11
CA GLU A 216 -6.02 10.94 -25.69
C GLU A 216 -4.74 10.11 -25.54
N ILE A 217 -4.58 9.35 -24.46
CA ILE A 217 -3.39 8.50 -24.27
C ILE A 217 -3.47 7.26 -25.16
N ILE A 218 -4.64 6.63 -25.27
CA ILE A 218 -4.79 5.37 -26.00
C ILE A 218 -4.94 5.56 -27.52
N THR A 219 -5.36 6.73 -27.99
CA THR A 219 -5.49 7.02 -29.43
C THR A 219 -4.29 7.76 -30.02
N ARG A 220 -3.23 8.00 -29.23
CA ARG A 220 -1.98 8.56 -29.77
C ARG A 220 -1.29 7.49 -30.63
N PRO A 221 -0.90 7.84 -31.88
CA PRO A 221 -0.25 6.91 -32.81
C PRO A 221 1.12 6.45 -32.33
#